data_AF-A0A9E7FUV8-F1
#
_entry.id   AF-A0A9E7FUV8-F1
#
_cell.length_a   1.000
_cell.length_b   1.000
_cell.length_c   1.000
_cell.angle_alpha   90.00
_cell.angle_beta   90.00
_cell.angle_gamma   90.00
#
_symmetry.space_group_name_H-M   'P 1'
#
loop_
_entity.id
_entity.type
_entity.pdbx_description
1 polymer ?
#
loop_
_entity_poly.entity_id
_entity_poly.type
_entity_poly.pdbx_seq_one_letter_code
_entity_poly.pdbx_strand_id
1 'polypeptide(L)'
;MVALTIPSIGRRAENTSPPSAAAEVMAGCSLRLIEQSLTARYSDWIAEALDEIQGCFLITDPGIAGHPIVFASHGFLAMSGYSREEVLGRNGRMFQGPATNRRSVLEIREAIREERTLQISLLNYRKDGTPHWILFHLFPVFGVDDGSVAHFVAVQVPIPRRSRSLSEARCGGARGRLFGACRNEVRSDCDLGCNLASDLFVDVDNRGLEAEESREASEQEKERASDAANSILSVLTQYSKLTGRVVSSKRCRVAGISPLSSSLILSLGRIKQSFVLTDPQLPDMPIVYASDEFLSLTGYSRQEILGHNYEFLNGPDTEVEVLHQIRQSIQAECACTVRLLNYRKEGSSFWNLLHVSPVRNASGKVAFYVNVQIDENAKSEGLGLSPHMRQLGVVGAVKVAVRSLSLCAGPSRPSS
;
A
#
# COMPACT_ATOMS: atom_id res chain seq x y z
N MET A 1 -52.04 -29.75 -38.49
CA MET A 1 -51.16 -29.42 -39.65
C MET A 1 -50.85 -27.94 -39.52
N VAL A 2 -49.62 -27.46 -39.33
CA VAL A 2 -48.33 -27.87 -39.90
C VAL A 2 -47.24 -27.61 -38.85
N ALA A 3 -46.32 -28.55 -38.71
CA ALA A 3 -45.09 -28.43 -37.94
C ALA A 3 -44.00 -27.73 -38.78
N LEU A 4 -43.20 -26.83 -38.20
CA LEU A 4 -41.89 -26.42 -38.72
C LEU A 4 -40.95 -25.97 -37.57
N THR A 5 -40.13 -26.93 -37.14
CA THR A 5 -38.69 -26.91 -36.82
C THR A 5 -38.03 -25.68 -36.16
N ILE A 6 -37.50 -25.90 -34.95
CA ILE A 6 -36.56 -25.03 -34.21
C ILE A 6 -35.12 -25.31 -34.69
N PRO A 7 -34.26 -24.30 -34.96
CA PRO A 7 -32.84 -24.53 -35.17
C PRO A 7 -32.08 -24.59 -33.82
N SER A 8 -31.21 -25.59 -33.70
CA SER A 8 -30.31 -25.82 -32.58
C SER A 8 -29.27 -24.69 -32.42
N ILE A 9 -29.20 -24.08 -31.24
CA ILE A 9 -28.09 -23.21 -30.82
C ILE A 9 -26.91 -24.11 -30.43
N GLY A 10 -25.91 -24.17 -31.30
CA GLY A 10 -24.64 -24.83 -31.03
C GLY A 10 -23.86 -24.11 -29.93
N ARG A 11 -23.31 -24.89 -28.99
CA ARG A 11 -22.36 -24.42 -27.97
C ARG A 11 -21.14 -23.82 -28.67
N ARG A 12 -20.88 -22.54 -28.43
CA ARG A 12 -19.63 -21.87 -28.81
C ARG A 12 -18.58 -22.30 -27.78
N ALA A 13 -17.64 -23.14 -28.19
CA ALA A 13 -16.45 -23.43 -27.40
C ALA A 13 -15.66 -22.12 -27.23
N GLU A 14 -15.40 -21.74 -25.99
CA GLU A 14 -14.44 -20.68 -25.66
C GLU A 14 -13.05 -21.17 -26.07
N ASN A 15 -12.55 -20.67 -27.20
CA ASN A 15 -11.15 -20.78 -27.57
C ASN A 15 -10.32 -19.90 -26.62
N THR A 16 -9.90 -20.46 -25.49
CA THR A 16 -8.76 -19.92 -24.74
C THR A 16 -7.49 -20.30 -25.49
N SER A 17 -7.05 -19.44 -26.42
CA SER A 17 -5.70 -19.54 -26.98
C SER A 17 -4.67 -19.41 -25.86
N PRO A 18 -3.61 -20.24 -25.83
CA PRO A 18 -2.58 -20.15 -24.82
C PRO A 18 -1.90 -18.76 -24.90
N PRO A 19 -1.42 -18.22 -23.76
CA PRO A 19 -0.68 -16.96 -23.77
C PRO A 19 0.49 -17.07 -24.76
N SER A 20 0.75 -15.99 -25.51
CA SER A 20 1.86 -16.00 -26.48
C SER A 20 3.20 -16.21 -25.75
N ALA A 21 4.15 -16.87 -26.40
CA ALA A 21 5.49 -17.08 -25.85
C ALA A 21 6.17 -15.76 -25.39
N ALA A 22 5.79 -14.61 -25.99
CA ALA A 22 6.24 -13.29 -25.55
C ALA A 22 5.66 -12.87 -24.18
N ALA A 23 4.40 -13.22 -23.89
CA ALA A 23 3.79 -12.98 -22.58
C ALA A 23 4.39 -13.88 -21.49
N GLU A 24 4.75 -15.12 -21.81
CA GLU A 24 5.45 -16.04 -20.91
C GLU A 24 6.90 -15.58 -20.63
N VAL A 25 7.64 -15.13 -21.65
CA VAL A 25 8.98 -14.56 -21.50
C VAL A 25 8.96 -13.26 -20.68
N MET A 26 7.98 -12.38 -20.90
CA MET A 26 7.81 -11.16 -20.11
C MET A 26 7.40 -11.45 -18.66
N ALA A 27 6.56 -12.46 -18.41
CA ALA A 27 6.21 -12.92 -17.07
C ALA A 27 7.43 -13.53 -16.35
N GLY A 28 8.25 -14.33 -17.05
CA GLY A 28 9.49 -14.91 -16.53
C GLY A 28 10.57 -13.86 -16.22
N CYS A 29 10.69 -12.81 -17.03
CA CYS A 29 11.58 -11.67 -16.74
C CYS A 29 11.11 -10.86 -15.53
N SER A 30 9.79 -10.70 -15.36
CA SER A 30 9.21 -10.03 -14.20
C SER A 30 9.43 -10.81 -12.90
N LEU A 31 9.29 -12.14 -12.92
CA LEU A 31 9.52 -13.00 -11.74
C LEU A 31 10.97 -12.95 -11.25
N ARG A 32 11.94 -12.95 -12.17
CA ARG A 32 13.37 -12.80 -11.80
C ARG A 32 13.65 -11.46 -11.13
N LEU A 33 13.05 -10.37 -11.60
CA LEU A 33 13.18 -9.05 -10.96
C LEU A 33 12.55 -9.01 -9.55
N ILE A 34 11.45 -9.73 -9.35
CA ILE A 34 10.75 -9.86 -8.06
C ILE A 34 11.62 -10.62 -7.06
N GLU A 35 12.19 -11.76 -7.46
CA GLU A 35 13.08 -12.55 -6.60
C GLU A 35 14.40 -11.81 -6.30
N GLN A 36 14.99 -11.17 -7.32
CA GLN A 36 16.20 -10.37 -7.16
C GLN A 36 16.03 -9.19 -6.21
N SER A 37 14.81 -8.64 -6.08
CA SER A 37 14.57 -7.51 -5.18
C SER A 37 14.87 -7.88 -3.72
N LEU A 38 14.49 -9.09 -3.30
CA LEU A 38 14.76 -9.56 -1.94
C LEU A 38 16.25 -9.91 -1.77
N THR A 39 16.83 -10.68 -2.69
CA THR A 39 18.23 -11.13 -2.57
C THR A 39 19.24 -10.00 -2.69
N ALA A 40 18.93 -8.96 -3.48
CA ALA A 40 19.77 -7.76 -3.60
C ALA A 40 19.96 -7.01 -2.26
N ARG A 41 19.08 -7.21 -1.28
CA ARG A 41 19.21 -6.64 0.07
C ARG A 41 19.70 -7.65 1.10
N TYR A 42 19.32 -8.92 1.01
CA TYR A 42 19.54 -9.90 2.08
C TYR A 42 20.44 -11.08 1.71
N SER A 43 21.12 -11.06 0.57
CA SER A 43 21.85 -12.20 -0.02
C SER A 43 20.96 -13.30 -0.57
N ASP A 44 21.56 -14.22 -1.33
CA ASP A 44 20.82 -15.29 -2.02
C ASP A 44 20.20 -16.32 -1.06
N TRP A 45 20.78 -16.49 0.13
CA TRP A 45 20.38 -17.52 1.11
C TRP A 45 19.21 -17.11 2.01
N ILE A 46 18.65 -15.91 1.80
CA ILE A 46 17.57 -15.38 2.65
C ILE A 46 16.29 -16.20 2.50
N ALA A 47 16.01 -16.70 1.30
CA ALA A 47 14.77 -17.42 1.03
C ALA A 47 14.72 -18.72 1.82
N GLU A 48 15.83 -19.47 1.87
CA GLU A 48 15.98 -20.69 2.65
C GLU A 48 15.83 -20.41 4.14
N ALA A 49 16.52 -19.39 4.67
CA ALA A 49 16.44 -19.03 6.08
C ALA A 49 15.03 -18.59 6.51
N LEU A 50 14.28 -17.91 5.62
CA LEU A 50 12.89 -17.55 5.87
C LEU A 50 11.95 -18.75 5.77
N ASP A 51 12.21 -19.71 4.87
CA ASP A 51 11.41 -20.94 4.73
C ASP A 51 11.53 -21.87 5.96
N GLU A 52 12.60 -21.75 6.76
CA GLU A 52 12.73 -22.45 8.04
C GLU A 52 11.81 -21.90 9.14
N ILE A 53 11.31 -20.67 9.00
CA ILE A 53 10.45 -20.05 10.00
C ILE A 53 9.06 -20.69 9.98
N GLN A 54 8.63 -21.21 11.12
CA GLN A 54 7.28 -21.71 11.31
C GLN A 54 6.28 -20.55 11.35
N GLY A 55 5.45 -20.43 10.32
CA GLY A 55 4.38 -19.42 10.27
C GLY A 55 3.86 -19.17 8.86
N CYS A 56 2.72 -18.46 8.78
CA CYS A 56 2.16 -18.01 7.51
C CYS A 56 2.48 -16.52 7.35
N PHE A 57 3.39 -16.17 6.44
CA PHE A 57 3.73 -14.78 6.21
C PHE A 57 4.11 -14.49 4.76
N LEU A 58 3.99 -13.22 4.41
CA LEU A 58 4.36 -12.65 3.12
C LEU A 58 5.34 -11.50 3.33
N ILE A 59 6.25 -11.31 2.39
CA ILE A 59 7.07 -10.09 2.28
C ILE A 59 6.74 -9.41 0.97
N THR A 60 6.50 -8.10 1.02
CA THR A 60 6.21 -7.27 -0.15
C THR A 60 7.26 -6.17 -0.30
N ASP A 61 7.52 -5.77 -1.55
CA ASP A 61 8.47 -4.68 -1.86
C ASP A 61 7.70 -3.42 -2.31
N PRO A 62 7.70 -2.34 -1.50
CA PRO A 62 7.05 -1.08 -1.85
C PRO A 62 7.82 -0.25 -2.89
N GLY A 63 9.08 -0.58 -3.19
CA GLY A 63 9.88 0.04 -4.25
C GLY A 63 9.48 -0.44 -5.65
N ILE A 64 8.82 -1.61 -5.77
CA ILE A 64 8.32 -2.11 -7.06
C ILE A 64 6.88 -1.64 -7.30
N ALA A 65 6.62 -1.18 -8.53
CA ALA A 65 5.30 -0.73 -8.94
C ALA A 65 4.23 -1.80 -8.67
N GLY A 66 3.17 -1.40 -7.97
CA GLY A 66 2.08 -2.32 -7.58
C GLY A 66 2.25 -2.96 -6.21
N HIS A 67 3.37 -2.71 -5.51
CA HIS A 67 3.69 -3.27 -4.20
C HIS A 67 3.53 -4.81 -4.18
N PRO A 68 4.28 -5.52 -5.05
CA PRO A 68 4.13 -6.95 -5.22
C PRO A 68 4.67 -7.73 -4.01
N ILE A 69 4.16 -8.95 -3.87
CA ILE A 69 4.69 -9.99 -2.99
C ILE A 69 5.99 -10.51 -3.61
N VAL A 70 7.08 -10.43 -2.85
CA VAL A 70 8.42 -10.90 -3.24
C VAL A 70 8.81 -12.18 -2.50
N PHE A 71 8.11 -12.54 -1.43
CA PHE A 71 8.28 -13.80 -0.72
C PHE A 71 6.96 -14.28 -0.11
N ALA A 72 6.76 -15.60 -0.11
CA ALA A 72 5.66 -16.27 0.55
C ALA A 72 6.16 -17.53 1.26
N SER A 73 5.93 -17.61 2.58
CA SER A 73 6.40 -18.74 3.38
C SER A 73 5.68 -20.04 3.00
N HIS A 74 6.33 -21.19 3.20
CA HIS A 74 5.70 -22.49 2.99
C HIS A 74 4.37 -22.64 3.77
N GLY A 75 4.34 -22.17 5.03
CA GLY A 75 3.12 -22.16 5.84
C GLY A 75 1.99 -21.35 5.21
N PHE A 76 2.30 -20.19 4.61
CA PHE A 76 1.29 -19.39 3.92
C PHE A 76 0.74 -20.09 2.68
N LEU A 77 1.61 -20.70 1.87
CA LEU A 77 1.20 -21.43 0.66
C LEU A 77 0.28 -22.61 1.03
N ALA A 78 0.65 -23.39 2.05
CA ALA A 78 -0.16 -24.50 2.55
C ALA A 78 -1.52 -24.03 3.10
N MET A 79 -1.56 -22.92 3.85
CA MET A 79 -2.79 -22.36 4.42
C MET A 79 -3.74 -21.81 3.33
N SER A 80 -3.19 -21.09 2.36
CA SER A 80 -3.97 -20.37 1.34
C SER A 80 -4.38 -21.24 0.16
N GLY A 81 -3.64 -22.32 -0.11
CA GLY A 81 -3.85 -23.22 -1.24
C GLY A 81 -3.31 -22.71 -2.57
N TYR A 82 -2.66 -21.54 -2.60
CA TYR A 82 -2.00 -21.01 -3.81
C TYR A 82 -0.58 -21.57 -3.94
N SER A 83 -0.13 -21.75 -5.18
CA SER A 83 1.28 -22.06 -5.46
C SER A 83 2.15 -20.80 -5.32
N ARG A 84 3.46 -21.00 -5.19
CA ARG A 84 4.43 -19.90 -5.09
C ARG A 84 4.37 -19.00 -6.34
N GLU A 85 4.28 -19.60 -7.52
CA GLU A 85 4.24 -18.92 -8.82
C GLU A 85 2.95 -18.09 -9.00
N GLU A 86 1.84 -18.51 -8.39
CA GLU A 86 0.59 -17.78 -8.41
C GLU A 86 0.61 -16.53 -7.52
N VAL A 87 1.42 -16.55 -6.45
CA VAL A 87 1.47 -15.52 -5.42
C VAL A 87 2.55 -14.48 -5.70
N LEU A 88 3.75 -14.90 -6.12
CA LEU A 88 4.86 -13.98 -6.38
C LEU A 88 4.50 -12.97 -7.47
N GLY A 89 4.86 -11.71 -7.25
CA GLY A 89 4.54 -10.59 -8.15
C GLY A 89 3.12 -10.06 -8.05
N ARG A 90 2.22 -10.73 -7.32
CA ARG A 90 0.86 -10.25 -7.11
C ARG A 90 0.79 -9.27 -5.96
N ASN A 91 -0.28 -8.47 -5.93
CA ASN A 91 -0.61 -7.63 -4.80
C ASN A 91 -1.48 -8.42 -3.81
N GLY A 92 -1.25 -8.26 -2.50
CA GLY A 92 -1.97 -8.98 -1.44
C GLY A 92 -3.50 -8.80 -1.43
N ARG A 93 -4.04 -7.82 -2.18
CA ARG A 93 -5.49 -7.70 -2.41
C ARG A 93 -6.12 -8.94 -3.06
N MET A 94 -5.33 -9.81 -3.70
CA MET A 94 -5.83 -11.03 -4.33
C MET A 94 -6.50 -12.01 -3.36
N PHE A 95 -6.18 -11.93 -2.05
CA PHE A 95 -6.78 -12.79 -1.02
C PHE A 95 -8.11 -12.24 -0.47
N GLN A 96 -8.55 -11.07 -0.93
CA GLN A 96 -9.80 -10.44 -0.50
C GLN A 96 -10.95 -10.94 -1.38
N GLY A 97 -12.15 -11.02 -0.82
CA GLY A 97 -13.34 -11.45 -1.54
C GLY A 97 -14.60 -10.69 -1.11
N PRO A 98 -15.80 -11.16 -1.54
CA PRO A 98 -17.04 -10.40 -1.42
C PRO A 98 -17.42 -9.98 0.01
N ALA A 99 -17.13 -10.84 1.01
CA ALA A 99 -17.42 -10.56 2.41
C ALA A 99 -16.24 -9.93 3.18
N THR A 100 -15.11 -9.66 2.52
CA THR A 100 -13.99 -8.95 3.16
C THR A 100 -14.42 -7.53 3.52
N ASN A 101 -14.30 -7.18 4.81
CA ASN A 101 -14.76 -5.90 5.32
C ASN A 101 -13.97 -4.71 4.71
N ARG A 102 -14.68 -3.79 4.05
CA ARG A 102 -14.07 -2.61 3.40
C ARG A 102 -13.39 -1.66 4.37
N ARG A 103 -13.88 -1.52 5.61
CA ARG A 103 -13.26 -0.67 6.65
C ARG A 103 -11.92 -1.24 7.07
N SER A 104 -11.82 -2.55 7.27
CA SER A 104 -10.55 -3.23 7.56
C SER A 104 -9.54 -3.06 6.41
N VAL A 105 -10.00 -3.16 5.15
CA VAL A 105 -9.13 -2.92 3.97
C VAL A 105 -8.64 -1.48 3.92
N LEU A 106 -9.50 -0.50 4.23
CA LEU A 106 -9.09 0.90 4.32
C LEU A 106 -8.05 1.10 5.43
N GLU A 107 -8.24 0.51 6.60
CA GLU A 107 -7.30 0.61 7.71
C GLU A 107 -5.92 0.02 7.37
N ILE A 108 -5.87 -1.09 6.63
CA ILE A 108 -4.64 -1.67 6.09
C ILE A 108 -3.96 -0.69 5.11
N ARG A 109 -4.73 -0.08 4.21
CA ARG A 109 -4.20 0.89 3.25
C ARG A 109 -3.62 2.13 3.96
N GLU A 110 -4.30 2.61 4.99
CA GLU A 110 -3.81 3.73 5.81
C GLU A 110 -2.55 3.35 6.58
N ALA A 111 -2.48 2.14 7.16
CA ALA A 111 -1.27 1.68 7.83
C ALA A 111 -0.05 1.59 6.88
N ILE A 112 -0.25 1.13 5.64
CA ILE A 112 0.79 1.15 4.60
C ILE A 112 1.17 2.60 4.23
N ARG A 113 0.17 3.49 4.10
CA ARG A 113 0.40 4.90 3.75
C ARG A 113 1.21 5.63 4.81
N GLU A 114 0.91 5.37 6.08
CA GLU A 114 1.55 5.95 7.26
C GLU A 114 2.81 5.21 7.69
N GLU A 115 3.13 4.09 7.03
CA GLU A 115 4.30 3.26 7.34
C GLU A 115 4.34 2.87 8.82
N ARG A 116 3.19 2.39 9.32
CA ARG A 116 3.01 1.95 10.71
C ARG A 116 2.62 0.48 10.80
N THR A 117 2.90 -0.11 11.95
CA THR A 117 2.42 -1.45 12.31
C THR A 117 0.90 -1.46 12.47
N LEU A 118 0.26 -2.56 12.07
CA LEU A 118 -1.17 -2.79 12.21
C LEU A 118 -1.42 -4.26 12.59
N GLN A 119 -2.32 -4.48 13.55
CA GLN A 119 -2.93 -5.78 13.80
C GLN A 119 -4.44 -5.66 13.66
N ILE A 120 -5.04 -6.50 12.82
CA ILE A 120 -6.47 -6.49 12.56
C ILE A 120 -6.99 -7.88 12.22
N SER A 121 -8.22 -8.19 12.61
CA SER A 121 -8.88 -9.42 12.16
C SER A 121 -9.50 -9.19 10.78
N LEU A 122 -9.18 -10.06 9.83
CA LEU A 122 -9.55 -9.92 8.42
C LEU A 122 -10.12 -11.24 7.89
N LEU A 123 -11.18 -11.15 7.10
CA LEU A 123 -11.69 -12.28 6.34
C LEU A 123 -11.01 -12.34 4.97
N ASN A 124 -10.18 -13.36 4.76
CA ASN A 124 -9.53 -13.67 3.49
C ASN A 124 -10.12 -14.93 2.85
N TYR A 125 -9.82 -15.14 1.58
CA TYR A 125 -10.29 -16.26 0.78
C TYR A 125 -9.10 -17.13 0.33
N ARG A 126 -9.27 -18.44 0.46
CA ARG A 126 -8.33 -19.43 -0.09
C ARG A 126 -8.53 -19.58 -1.59
N LYS A 127 -7.63 -20.33 -2.25
CA LYS A 127 -7.70 -20.60 -3.70
C LYS A 127 -9.02 -21.24 -4.13
N ASP A 128 -9.58 -22.12 -3.30
CA ASP A 128 -10.87 -22.80 -3.54
C ASP A 128 -12.09 -21.90 -3.29
N GLY A 129 -11.88 -20.62 -2.93
CA GLY A 129 -12.94 -19.68 -2.60
C GLY A 129 -13.49 -19.81 -1.18
N THR A 130 -12.93 -20.68 -0.34
CA THR A 130 -13.38 -20.80 1.05
C THR A 130 -12.95 -19.58 1.87
N PRO A 131 -13.89 -18.90 2.57
CA PRO A 131 -13.55 -17.79 3.44
C PRO A 131 -12.95 -18.31 4.75
N HIS A 132 -11.93 -17.62 5.25
CA HIS A 132 -11.30 -17.90 6.53
C HIS A 132 -10.88 -16.61 7.24
N TRP A 133 -11.00 -16.60 8.56
CA TRP A 133 -10.57 -15.48 9.39
C TRP A 133 -9.11 -15.61 9.75
N ILE A 134 -8.39 -14.50 9.66
CA ILE A 134 -7.00 -14.39 10.08
C ILE A 134 -6.83 -13.18 10.99
N LEU A 135 -5.91 -13.28 11.95
CA LEU A 135 -5.24 -12.11 12.51
C LEU A 135 -4.14 -11.71 11.53
N PHE A 136 -4.31 -10.54 10.94
CA PHE A 136 -3.36 -9.93 10.01
C PHE A 136 -2.46 -8.96 10.79
N HIS A 137 -1.19 -9.30 10.93
CA HIS A 137 -0.16 -8.47 11.55
C HIS A 137 0.80 -7.97 10.48
N LEU A 138 0.67 -6.68 10.12
CA LEU A 138 1.50 -5.98 9.16
C LEU A 138 2.51 -5.09 9.88
N PHE A 139 3.78 -5.14 9.47
CA PHE A 139 4.78 -4.18 9.94
C PHE A 139 5.78 -3.81 8.84
N PRO A 140 6.22 -2.54 8.79
CA PRO A 140 7.29 -2.10 7.91
C PRO A 140 8.67 -2.51 8.44
N VAL A 141 9.59 -2.77 7.52
CA VAL A 141 11.02 -2.98 7.76
C VAL A 141 11.76 -1.84 7.07
N PHE A 142 12.57 -1.10 7.81
CA PHE A 142 13.24 0.11 7.34
C PHE A 142 14.72 -0.12 7.03
N GLY A 143 15.22 0.52 5.98
CA GLY A 143 16.66 0.69 5.78
C GLY A 143 17.24 1.59 6.89
N VAL A 144 18.37 1.19 7.48
CA VAL A 144 19.06 2.00 8.50
C VAL A 144 19.80 3.18 7.86
N ASP A 145 20.21 3.02 6.61
CA ASP A 145 20.99 3.96 5.81
C ASP A 145 20.18 5.15 5.29
N ASP A 146 18.92 4.95 4.91
CA ASP A 146 18.06 5.98 4.31
C ASP A 146 16.75 6.23 5.08
N GLY A 147 16.41 5.38 6.04
CA GLY A 147 15.14 5.42 6.77
C GLY A 147 13.90 5.11 5.90
N SER A 148 14.08 4.66 4.65
CA SER A 148 12.99 4.28 3.76
C SER A 148 12.45 2.90 4.16
N VAL A 149 11.22 2.57 3.76
CA VAL A 149 10.70 1.21 3.96
C VAL A 149 11.34 0.31 2.92
N ALA A 150 12.17 -0.63 3.39
CA ALA A 150 12.73 -1.67 2.56
C ALA A 150 11.66 -2.68 2.13
N HIS A 151 10.86 -3.16 3.09
CA HIS A 151 9.79 -4.13 2.83
C HIS A 151 8.64 -3.97 3.82
N PHE A 152 7.48 -4.49 3.48
CA PHE A 152 6.43 -4.79 4.45
C PHE A 152 6.35 -6.30 4.68
N VAL A 153 6.21 -6.70 5.94
CA VAL A 153 5.99 -8.09 6.34
C VAL A 153 4.57 -8.23 6.85
N ALA A 154 3.85 -9.22 6.33
CA ALA A 154 2.48 -9.52 6.72
C ALA A 154 2.38 -10.95 7.26
N VAL A 155 2.30 -11.08 8.58
CA VAL A 155 2.06 -12.35 9.30
C VAL A 155 0.55 -12.59 9.37
N GLN A 156 0.13 -13.83 9.12
CA GLN A 156 -1.27 -14.24 9.09
C GLN A 156 -1.46 -15.43 10.03
N VAL A 157 -2.26 -15.25 11.08
CA VAL A 157 -2.57 -16.33 12.03
C VAL A 157 -4.05 -16.70 11.89
N PRO A 158 -4.42 -17.92 11.46
CA PRO A 158 -5.81 -18.34 11.38
C PRO A 158 -6.55 -18.18 12.72
N ILE A 159 -7.73 -17.58 12.67
CA ILE A 159 -8.64 -17.46 13.82
C ILE A 159 -9.68 -18.59 13.71
N PRO A 160 -9.63 -19.62 14.58
CA PRO A 160 -10.53 -20.75 14.51
C PRO A 160 -11.98 -20.35 14.81
N ARG A 161 -12.94 -21.12 14.29
CA ARG A 161 -14.35 -21.01 14.73
C ARG A 161 -14.44 -21.48 16.17
N ARG A 162 -14.86 -20.60 17.08
CA ARG A 162 -15.22 -20.97 18.45
C ARG A 162 -16.71 -21.27 18.45
N SER A 163 -17.09 -22.51 18.79
CA SER A 163 -18.49 -22.80 19.07
C SER A 163 -18.88 -22.01 20.33
N ARG A 164 -19.97 -21.25 20.28
CA ARG A 164 -20.59 -20.72 21.51
C ARG A 164 -20.98 -21.94 22.35
N SER A 165 -20.13 -22.31 23.31
CA SER A 165 -20.56 -23.20 24.38
C SER A 165 -21.64 -22.45 25.14
N LEU A 166 -22.91 -22.78 24.86
CA LEU A 166 -23.98 -22.53 25.81
C LEU A 166 -23.53 -23.17 27.11
N SER A 167 -23.11 -22.34 28.07
CA SER A 167 -22.89 -22.75 29.43
C SER A 167 -24.26 -23.14 29.99
N GLU A 168 -24.71 -24.37 29.72
CA GLU A 168 -25.67 -25.02 30.58
C GLU A 168 -25.00 -25.19 31.94
N ALA A 169 -25.25 -24.23 32.83
CA ALA A 169 -24.98 -24.35 34.24
C ALA A 169 -25.89 -25.46 34.82
N ARG A 170 -25.51 -26.72 34.59
CA ARG A 170 -26.01 -27.84 35.39
C ARG A 170 -25.05 -28.06 36.55
N CYS A 171 -25.40 -27.47 37.69
CA CYS A 171 -25.11 -28.08 39.00
C CYS A 171 -25.96 -27.45 40.10
N GLY A 172 -26.97 -28.20 40.57
CA GLY A 172 -27.39 -28.14 41.98
C GLY A 172 -28.89 -28.01 42.22
N GLY A 173 -29.68 -29.04 41.90
CA GLY A 173 -31.02 -29.20 42.44
C GLY A 173 -30.96 -29.50 43.94
N ALA A 174 -30.98 -28.46 44.78
CA ALA A 174 -31.27 -28.58 46.20
C ALA A 174 -32.77 -28.31 46.42
N ARG A 175 -33.41 -29.29 47.07
CA ARG A 175 -34.81 -29.30 47.50
C ARG A 175 -35.25 -28.01 48.19
N GLY A 176 -36.49 -27.62 47.92
CA GLY A 176 -37.08 -26.39 48.42
C GLY A 176 -37.19 -26.27 49.94
N ARG A 177 -37.19 -25.02 50.38
CA ARG A 177 -37.95 -24.53 51.53
C ARG A 177 -38.37 -23.10 51.23
N LEU A 178 -39.69 -22.89 51.15
CA LEU A 178 -40.30 -21.58 51.30
C LEU A 178 -39.90 -21.02 52.67
N PHE A 179 -39.47 -19.77 52.69
CA PHE A 179 -39.72 -18.87 53.81
C PHE A 179 -40.29 -17.57 53.24
N GLY A 180 -41.55 -17.34 53.53
CA GLY A 180 -42.19 -16.06 53.29
C GLY A 180 -41.81 -15.04 54.37
N ALA A 181 -41.80 -13.77 53.99
CA ALA A 181 -42.08 -12.66 54.90
C ALA A 181 -42.60 -11.47 54.08
N CYS A 182 -43.75 -10.97 54.52
CA CYS A 182 -44.55 -9.90 53.93
C CYS A 182 -43.94 -8.51 54.13
N ARG A 183 -44.26 -7.55 53.24
CA ARG A 183 -44.94 -6.29 53.66
C ARG A 183 -45.46 -5.43 52.50
N ASN A 184 -46.73 -5.07 52.67
CA ASN A 184 -47.69 -4.22 51.92
C ASN A 184 -47.18 -2.79 51.61
N GLU A 185 -47.40 -2.26 50.40
CA GLU A 185 -48.54 -1.48 49.86
C GLU A 185 -48.26 0.03 49.86
N VAL A 186 -48.52 0.71 48.74
CA VAL A 186 -49.53 1.78 48.60
C VAL A 186 -49.88 1.92 47.10
N ARG A 187 -51.19 1.88 46.82
CA ARG A 187 -51.85 2.13 45.52
C ARG A 187 -51.89 3.63 45.19
N SER A 188 -51.99 3.95 43.89
CA SER A 188 -53.12 4.75 43.42
C SER A 188 -53.34 4.54 41.92
N ASP A 189 -54.59 4.19 41.60
CA ASP A 189 -55.23 4.08 40.29
C ASP A 189 -55.30 5.46 39.59
N CYS A 190 -55.65 5.66 38.31
CA CYS A 190 -56.72 5.10 37.49
C CYS A 190 -56.52 5.44 36.00
N ASP A 191 -56.96 4.51 35.15
CA ASP A 191 -57.80 4.65 33.95
C ASP A 191 -57.39 5.60 32.79
N LEU A 192 -57.22 5.04 31.60
CA LEU A 192 -58.34 4.82 30.67
C LEU A 192 -57.95 3.84 29.54
N GLY A 193 -58.83 2.87 29.26
CA GLY A 193 -58.78 1.98 28.09
C GLY A 193 -59.07 2.70 26.77
N CYS A 194 -59.25 2.06 25.62
CA CYS A 194 -59.20 0.68 25.19
C CYS A 194 -59.32 0.72 23.64
N ASN A 195 -59.07 -0.44 23.01
CA ASN A 195 -59.51 -0.89 21.67
C ASN A 195 -58.42 -0.86 20.58
N LEU A 196 -57.86 -2.01 20.18
CA LEU A 196 -58.41 -3.16 19.43
C LEU A 196 -58.19 -3.01 17.91
N ALA A 197 -57.35 -3.93 17.40
CA ALA A 197 -57.58 -4.82 16.25
C ALA A 197 -56.50 -4.75 15.16
N SER A 198 -55.93 -5.94 14.89
CA SER A 198 -55.44 -6.45 13.60
C SER A 198 -54.26 -5.72 12.95
N ASP A 199 -53.18 -6.35 12.47
CA ASP A 199 -53.10 -7.66 11.86
C ASP A 199 -51.72 -8.31 12.00
N LEU A 200 -51.76 -9.64 11.99
CA LEU A 200 -50.67 -10.56 11.75
C LEU A 200 -50.00 -10.26 10.39
N PHE A 201 -48.70 -10.00 10.40
CA PHE A 201 -47.83 -10.42 9.31
C PHE A 201 -46.66 -11.20 9.90
N VAL A 202 -46.80 -12.52 9.81
CA VAL A 202 -45.69 -13.45 9.94
C VAL A 202 -44.91 -13.35 8.63
N ASP A 203 -43.82 -12.59 8.62
CA ASP A 203 -42.89 -12.63 7.50
C ASP A 203 -41.90 -13.78 7.74
N VAL A 204 -42.33 -14.95 7.28
CA VAL A 204 -41.49 -16.13 7.07
C VAL A 204 -40.66 -15.85 5.82
N ASP A 205 -39.53 -15.17 5.97
CA ASP A 205 -38.32 -15.39 5.17
C ASP A 205 -37.17 -14.53 5.70
N ASN A 206 -36.57 -14.98 6.80
CA ASN A 206 -35.25 -14.52 7.22
C ASN A 206 -34.29 -15.70 7.33
N ARG A 207 -34.35 -16.61 6.34
CA ARG A 207 -33.31 -17.59 6.08
C ARG A 207 -32.35 -17.02 5.06
N GLY A 208 -31.26 -16.45 5.57
CA GLY A 208 -30.10 -16.09 4.76
C GLY A 208 -29.70 -14.65 4.98
N LEU A 209 -28.99 -14.42 6.08
CA LEU A 209 -27.89 -13.47 6.23
C LEU A 209 -27.45 -13.63 7.69
N GLU A 210 -26.82 -14.76 8.00
CA GLU A 210 -25.86 -14.75 9.11
C GLU A 210 -24.81 -13.72 8.70
N ALA A 211 -24.95 -12.50 9.20
CA ALA A 211 -23.86 -11.54 9.23
C ALA A 211 -22.73 -12.26 9.94
N GLU A 212 -21.77 -12.81 9.19
CA GLU A 212 -20.63 -13.52 9.79
C GLU A 212 -19.94 -12.50 10.70
N GLU A 213 -20.17 -12.67 12.01
CA GLU A 213 -19.69 -11.78 13.07
C GLU A 213 -18.21 -11.50 12.83
N SER A 214 -17.83 -10.23 12.95
CA SER A 214 -16.42 -9.83 13.05
C SER A 214 -15.75 -10.69 14.11
N ARG A 215 -14.85 -11.60 13.70
CA ARG A 215 -14.13 -12.44 14.65
C ARG A 215 -12.97 -11.68 15.22
N GLU A 216 -12.81 -11.77 16.53
CA GLU A 216 -11.66 -11.18 17.23
C GLU A 216 -10.63 -12.25 17.54
N ALA A 217 -9.36 -11.92 17.31
CA ALA A 217 -8.23 -12.71 17.73
C ALA A 217 -8.05 -12.65 19.27
N SER A 218 -7.82 -13.79 19.91
CA SER A 218 -7.39 -13.84 21.30
C SER A 218 -5.91 -13.50 21.46
N GLU A 219 -5.50 -13.33 22.71
CA GLU A 219 -4.11 -13.11 23.09
C GLU A 219 -3.17 -14.20 22.57
N GLN A 220 -3.61 -15.46 22.50
CA GLN A 220 -2.77 -16.54 21.94
C GLN A 220 -2.54 -16.38 20.43
N GLU A 221 -3.53 -15.90 19.66
CA GLU A 221 -3.31 -15.58 18.25
C GLU A 221 -2.37 -14.38 18.08
N LYS A 222 -2.50 -13.35 18.94
CA LYS A 222 -1.65 -12.15 18.93
C LYS A 222 -0.20 -12.44 19.34
N GLU A 223 0.00 -13.30 20.33
CA GLU A 223 1.31 -13.75 20.78
C GLU A 223 2.02 -14.50 19.65
N ARG A 224 1.36 -15.50 19.04
CA ARG A 224 1.89 -16.20 17.86
C ARG A 224 2.25 -15.27 16.71
N ALA A 225 1.42 -14.26 16.44
CA ALA A 225 1.71 -13.27 15.41
C ALA A 225 2.92 -12.39 15.74
N SER A 226 3.14 -12.11 17.03
CA SER A 226 4.26 -11.29 17.52
C SER A 226 5.56 -12.08 17.52
N ASP A 227 5.53 -13.35 17.94
CA ASP A 227 6.68 -14.24 17.91
C ASP A 227 7.18 -14.46 16.49
N ALA A 228 6.27 -14.78 15.56
CA ALA A 228 6.61 -14.92 14.15
C ALA A 228 7.19 -13.62 13.57
N ALA A 229 6.61 -12.46 13.91
CA ALA A 229 7.13 -11.16 13.48
C ALA A 229 8.57 -10.92 13.97
N ASN A 230 8.85 -11.24 15.24
CA ASN A 230 10.19 -11.10 15.83
C ASN A 230 11.20 -12.05 15.19
N SER A 231 10.82 -13.31 14.92
CA SER A 231 11.67 -14.28 14.23
C SER A 231 12.02 -13.81 12.81
N ILE A 232 11.03 -13.35 12.03
CA ILE A 232 11.24 -12.85 10.66
C ILE A 232 12.17 -11.63 10.69
N LEU A 233 11.90 -10.66 11.58
CA LEU A 233 12.74 -9.47 11.70
C LEU A 233 14.18 -9.82 12.08
N SER A 234 14.38 -10.80 12.96
CA SER A 234 15.72 -11.28 13.36
C SER A 234 16.49 -11.80 12.15
N VAL A 235 15.86 -12.67 11.34
CA VAL A 235 16.46 -13.22 10.11
C VAL A 235 16.77 -12.11 9.10
N LEU A 236 15.81 -11.23 8.80
CA LEU A 236 16.03 -10.10 7.88
C LEU A 236 17.18 -9.21 8.36
N THR A 237 17.25 -8.92 9.66
CA THR A 237 18.31 -8.09 10.24
C THR A 237 19.67 -8.79 10.13
N GLN A 238 19.76 -10.08 10.46
CA GLN A 238 20.99 -10.85 10.35
C GLN A 238 21.54 -10.86 8.92
N TYR A 239 20.70 -11.19 7.95
CA TYR A 239 21.10 -11.31 6.55
C TYR A 239 21.36 -9.96 5.87
N SER A 240 20.70 -8.89 6.30
CA SER A 240 20.97 -7.53 5.82
C SER A 240 22.40 -7.05 6.14
N LYS A 241 23.03 -7.59 7.19
CA LYS A 241 24.42 -7.27 7.54
C LYS A 241 25.42 -7.82 6.54
N LEU A 242 25.09 -8.93 5.86
CA LEU A 242 25.99 -9.57 4.89
C LEU A 242 26.17 -8.73 3.62
N THR A 243 25.17 -7.92 3.27
CA THR A 243 25.20 -7.03 2.10
C THR A 243 25.58 -5.59 2.45
N GLY A 244 25.70 -5.26 3.74
CA GLY A 244 25.87 -3.89 4.24
C GLY A 244 24.62 -3.02 4.21
N ARG A 245 23.48 -3.52 3.70
CA ARG A 245 22.20 -2.79 3.58
C ARG A 245 21.31 -3.05 4.78
N VAL A 246 21.80 -2.69 5.97
CA VAL A 246 21.21 -3.06 7.26
C VAL A 246 19.77 -2.57 7.40
N VAL A 247 18.90 -3.42 7.98
CA VAL A 247 17.50 -3.06 8.25
C VAL A 247 17.14 -3.07 9.74
N SER A 248 16.02 -2.43 10.07
CA SER A 248 15.48 -2.29 11.43
C SER A 248 13.95 -2.22 11.43
N SER A 249 13.31 -2.59 12.54
CA SER A 249 11.87 -2.38 12.75
C SER A 249 11.51 -0.94 13.12
N LYS A 250 12.48 -0.16 13.60
CA LYS A 250 12.32 1.26 13.89
C LYS A 250 12.97 2.07 12.78
N ARG A 251 12.25 3.07 12.29
CA ARG A 251 12.81 4.02 11.33
C ARG A 251 13.96 4.79 11.97
N CYS A 252 15.16 4.59 11.43
CA CYS A 252 16.30 5.43 11.74
C CYS A 252 16.13 6.76 11.01
N ARG A 253 16.24 7.89 11.74
CA ARG A 253 16.28 9.21 11.13
C ARG A 253 17.70 9.47 10.67
N VAL A 254 17.91 9.56 9.37
CA VAL A 254 19.16 10.10 8.82
C VAL A 254 19.13 11.60 9.04
N ALA A 255 20.25 12.17 9.50
CA ALA A 255 20.36 13.61 9.67
C ALA A 255 20.26 14.30 8.29
N GLY A 256 19.24 15.15 8.11
CA GLY A 256 19.17 16.11 6.99
C GLY A 256 18.02 15.93 6.01
N ILE A 257 17.46 14.73 5.80
CA ILE A 257 16.36 14.50 4.85
C ILE A 257 15.38 13.48 5.43
N SER A 258 14.10 13.84 5.56
CA SER A 258 13.08 12.86 5.90
C SER A 258 12.72 12.06 4.64
N PRO A 259 12.83 10.72 4.66
CA PRO A 259 12.47 9.91 3.50
C PRO A 259 10.99 10.12 3.15
N LEU A 260 10.69 10.23 1.86
CA LEU A 260 9.30 10.27 1.40
C LEU A 260 8.60 8.97 1.77
N SER A 261 7.33 9.05 2.17
CA SER A 261 6.54 7.86 2.43
C SER A 261 6.45 6.97 1.18
N SER A 262 6.47 5.66 1.39
CA SER A 262 6.35 4.62 0.37
C SER A 262 5.11 4.79 -0.51
N SER A 263 3.99 5.22 0.09
CA SER A 263 2.77 5.52 -0.66
C SER A 263 2.92 6.68 -1.65
N LEU A 264 3.67 7.72 -1.27
CA LEU A 264 4.05 8.80 -2.18
C LEU A 264 4.97 8.28 -3.27
N ILE A 265 6.05 7.58 -2.92
CA ILE A 265 7.01 7.02 -3.88
C ILE A 265 6.30 6.15 -4.92
N LEU A 266 5.41 5.26 -4.48
CA LEU A 266 4.58 4.42 -5.35
C LEU A 266 3.66 5.23 -6.27
N SER A 267 3.11 6.34 -5.79
CA SER A 267 2.24 7.21 -6.58
C SER A 267 3.03 7.97 -7.64
N LEU A 268 4.21 8.47 -7.27
CA LEU A 268 5.13 9.18 -8.15
C LEU A 268 5.71 8.26 -9.22
N GLY A 269 6.07 7.01 -8.88
CA GLY A 269 6.65 6.04 -9.83
C GLY A 269 5.73 5.58 -10.96
N ARG A 270 4.44 5.96 -10.94
CA ARG A 270 3.49 5.73 -12.04
C ARG A 270 3.60 6.79 -13.16
N ILE A 271 4.22 7.92 -12.87
CA ILE A 271 4.39 9.03 -13.82
C ILE A 271 5.57 8.67 -14.73
N LYS A 272 5.34 8.64 -16.05
CA LYS A 272 6.31 8.21 -17.07
C LYS A 272 6.92 9.41 -17.82
N GLN A 273 7.36 10.40 -17.06
CA GLN A 273 7.98 11.62 -17.56
C GLN A 273 9.12 12.04 -16.65
N SER A 274 10.11 12.77 -17.17
CA SER A 274 11.21 13.29 -16.37
C SER A 274 10.73 14.38 -15.42
N PHE A 275 10.82 14.11 -14.13
CA PHE A 275 10.68 15.11 -13.07
C PHE A 275 11.49 14.78 -11.82
N VAL A 276 11.72 15.81 -11.00
CA VAL A 276 12.25 15.70 -9.64
C VAL A 276 11.39 16.50 -8.67
N LEU A 277 11.38 16.10 -7.39
CA LEU A 277 10.85 16.91 -6.29
C LEU A 277 12.00 17.47 -5.47
N THR A 278 11.94 18.75 -5.15
CA THR A 278 12.86 19.41 -4.22
C THR A 278 12.12 19.90 -2.98
N ASP A 279 12.78 19.84 -1.82
CA ASP A 279 12.20 20.24 -0.53
C ASP A 279 12.66 21.65 -0.13
N PRO A 280 11.79 22.68 -0.22
CA PRO A 280 12.15 24.05 0.13
C PRO A 280 12.32 24.29 1.64
N GLN A 281 12.01 23.32 2.50
CA GLN A 281 12.20 23.41 3.95
C GLN A 281 13.61 23.01 4.39
N LEU A 282 14.39 22.38 3.50
CA LEU A 282 15.77 21.98 3.75
C LEU A 282 16.75 23.01 3.17
N PRO A 283 17.94 23.18 3.79
CA PRO A 283 19.00 24.03 3.24
C PRO A 283 19.33 23.64 1.79
N ASP A 284 19.53 24.64 0.93
CA ASP A 284 19.83 24.48 -0.50
C ASP A 284 18.76 23.80 -1.36
N MET A 285 17.54 23.56 -0.83
CA MET A 285 16.41 22.99 -1.57
C MET A 285 16.80 21.73 -2.37
N PRO A 286 17.26 20.68 -1.67
CA PRO A 286 17.83 19.50 -2.29
C PRO A 286 16.76 18.66 -2.98
N ILE A 287 17.18 17.83 -3.93
CA ILE A 287 16.33 16.82 -4.56
C ILE A 287 16.02 15.73 -3.52
N VAL A 288 14.73 15.50 -3.28
CA VAL A 288 14.20 14.45 -2.38
C VAL A 288 13.53 13.31 -3.13
N TYR A 289 13.29 13.47 -4.43
CA TYR A 289 12.81 12.41 -5.32
C TYR A 289 13.23 12.67 -6.76
N ALA A 290 13.56 11.60 -7.48
CA ALA A 290 13.80 11.61 -8.91
C ALA A 290 13.12 10.42 -9.60
N SER A 291 12.36 10.74 -10.65
CA SER A 291 11.77 9.76 -11.58
C SER A 291 12.84 8.96 -12.31
N ASP A 292 12.50 7.74 -12.75
CA ASP A 292 13.41 6.91 -13.54
C ASP A 292 13.73 7.55 -14.90
N GLU A 293 12.77 8.29 -15.46
CA GLU A 293 12.94 9.06 -16.69
C GLU A 293 13.95 10.20 -16.50
N PHE A 294 14.01 10.84 -15.33
CA PHE A 294 15.04 11.84 -15.03
C PHE A 294 16.44 11.23 -14.93
N LEU A 295 16.56 10.06 -14.28
CA LEU A 295 17.83 9.34 -14.20
C LEU A 295 18.31 8.93 -15.59
N SER A 296 17.40 8.40 -16.41
CA SER A 296 17.69 8.01 -17.79
C SER A 296 18.06 9.20 -18.67
N LEU A 297 17.39 10.34 -18.47
CA LEU A 297 17.69 11.57 -19.17
C LEU A 297 19.08 12.09 -18.79
N THR A 298 19.42 12.15 -17.52
CA THR A 298 20.63 12.86 -17.07
C THR A 298 21.87 11.97 -16.96
N GLY A 299 21.70 10.64 -16.94
CA GLY A 299 22.77 9.66 -16.76
C GLY A 299 23.28 9.53 -15.32
N TYR A 300 22.72 10.29 -14.38
CA TYR A 300 23.05 10.18 -12.96
C TYR A 300 22.28 9.06 -12.28
N SER A 301 22.91 8.41 -11.31
CA SER A 301 22.22 7.47 -10.43
C SER A 301 21.46 8.21 -9.33
N ARG A 302 20.43 7.56 -8.79
CA ARG A 302 19.62 8.10 -7.69
C ARG A 302 20.48 8.47 -6.46
N GLN A 303 21.48 7.67 -6.14
CA GLN A 303 22.36 7.89 -4.99
C GLN A 303 23.25 9.14 -5.14
N GLU A 304 23.57 9.53 -6.37
CA GLU A 304 24.43 10.69 -6.65
C GLU A 304 23.68 12.02 -6.56
N ILE A 305 22.35 12.01 -6.72
CA ILE A 305 21.56 13.24 -6.85
C ILE A 305 20.65 13.52 -5.66
N LEU A 306 20.23 12.48 -4.92
CA LEU A 306 19.39 12.69 -3.74
C LEU A 306 20.18 13.44 -2.68
N GLY A 307 19.58 14.50 -2.12
CA GLY A 307 20.23 15.39 -1.17
C GLY A 307 21.09 16.49 -1.77
N HIS A 308 21.23 16.52 -3.10
CA HIS A 308 21.95 17.58 -3.80
C HIS A 308 20.98 18.57 -4.47
N ASN A 309 21.42 19.82 -4.62
CA ASN A 309 20.73 20.80 -5.43
C ASN A 309 20.88 20.44 -6.93
N TYR A 310 19.88 20.77 -7.76
CA TYR A 310 19.86 20.49 -9.20
C TYR A 310 20.94 21.24 -10.02
N GLU A 311 21.69 22.15 -9.40
CA GLU A 311 22.77 22.93 -10.02
C GLU A 311 23.88 22.07 -10.64
N PHE A 312 24.02 20.78 -10.31
CA PHE A 312 24.95 19.87 -10.98
C PHE A 312 24.67 19.68 -12.49
N LEU A 313 23.47 20.02 -12.96
CA LEU A 313 23.12 20.01 -14.38
C LEU A 313 23.59 21.26 -15.13
N ASN A 314 24.05 22.30 -14.43
CA ASN A 314 24.55 23.51 -15.05
C ASN A 314 25.96 23.30 -15.58
N GLY A 315 26.32 24.01 -16.64
CA GLY A 315 27.67 24.00 -17.19
C GLY A 315 28.07 25.37 -17.76
N PRO A 316 29.16 25.43 -18.53
CA PRO A 316 29.80 26.69 -18.91
C PRO A 316 28.89 27.64 -19.70
N ASP A 317 27.98 27.10 -20.52
CA ASP A 317 27.09 27.89 -21.37
C ASP A 317 25.67 28.00 -20.79
N THR A 318 25.45 27.61 -19.54
CA THR A 318 24.15 27.80 -18.87
C THR A 318 23.96 29.28 -18.52
N GLU A 319 22.92 29.90 -19.06
CA GLU A 319 22.62 31.32 -18.86
C GLU A 319 22.24 31.66 -17.41
N VAL A 320 23.03 32.55 -16.79
CA VAL A 320 22.83 32.97 -15.38
C VAL A 320 21.51 33.73 -15.18
N GLU A 321 21.08 34.51 -16.18
CA GLU A 321 19.81 35.27 -16.11
C GLU A 321 18.60 34.34 -15.99
N VAL A 322 18.63 33.19 -16.69
CA VAL A 322 17.56 32.19 -16.60
C VAL A 322 17.53 31.54 -15.22
N LEU A 323 18.70 31.27 -14.63
CA LEU A 323 18.80 30.78 -13.24
C LEU A 323 18.25 31.80 -12.24
N HIS A 324 18.51 33.10 -12.47
CA HIS A 324 17.95 34.18 -11.66
C HIS A 324 16.42 34.22 -11.75
N GLN A 325 15.85 34.07 -12.95
CA GLN A 325 14.41 34.01 -13.17
C GLN A 325 13.75 32.84 -12.41
N ILE A 326 14.38 31.66 -12.40
CA ILE A 326 13.91 30.51 -11.61
C ILE A 326 13.90 30.88 -10.12
N ARG A 327 15.00 31.42 -9.60
CA ARG A 327 15.13 31.79 -8.18
C ARG A 327 14.08 32.83 -7.76
N GLN A 328 13.84 33.85 -8.59
CA GLN A 328 12.79 34.85 -8.35
C GLN A 328 11.40 34.20 -8.31
N SER A 329 11.11 33.27 -9.23
CA SER A 329 9.82 32.58 -9.28
C SER A 329 9.59 31.70 -8.04
N ILE A 330 10.64 31.02 -7.57
CA ILE A 330 10.62 30.23 -6.33
C ILE A 330 10.41 31.13 -5.10
N GLN A 331 11.08 32.28 -5.03
CA GLN A 331 10.87 33.26 -3.96
C GLN A 331 9.45 33.83 -3.95
N ALA A 332 8.86 34.02 -5.13
CA ALA A 332 7.47 34.48 -5.29
C ALA A 332 6.42 33.37 -5.10
N GLU A 333 6.83 32.12 -4.84
CA GLU A 333 5.95 30.94 -4.83
C GLU A 333 5.09 30.80 -6.10
N CYS A 334 5.66 31.16 -7.25
CA CYS A 334 5.03 31.11 -8.57
C CYS A 334 5.62 30.01 -9.44
N ALA A 335 4.80 29.49 -10.36
CA ALA A 335 5.30 28.57 -11.38
C ALA A 335 6.00 29.35 -12.50
N CYS A 336 7.06 28.77 -13.06
CA CYS A 336 7.74 29.32 -14.23
C CYS A 336 8.11 28.22 -15.23
N THR A 337 8.14 28.56 -16.51
CA THR A 337 8.70 27.71 -17.56
C THR A 337 9.84 28.48 -18.19
N VAL A 338 11.02 27.86 -18.25
CA VAL A 338 12.20 28.44 -18.86
C VAL A 338 12.87 27.42 -19.77
N ARG A 339 13.65 27.93 -20.72
CA ARG A 339 14.50 27.13 -21.58
C ARG A 339 15.94 27.41 -21.18
N LEU A 340 16.68 26.38 -20.79
CA LEU A 340 18.08 26.50 -20.40
C LEU A 340 18.92 25.34 -20.92
N LEU A 341 20.21 25.59 -21.12
CA LEU A 341 21.17 24.55 -21.49
C LEU A 341 21.62 23.81 -20.24
N ASN A 342 21.45 22.48 -20.23
CA ASN A 342 21.92 21.59 -19.17
C ASN A 342 22.87 20.54 -19.72
N TYR A 343 23.65 19.93 -18.84
CA TYR A 343 24.67 18.95 -19.16
C TYR A 343 24.37 17.63 -18.44
N ARG A 344 24.53 16.52 -19.18
CA ARG A 344 24.40 15.16 -18.64
C ARG A 344 25.70 14.75 -17.96
N LYS A 345 25.66 13.64 -17.22
CA LYS A 345 26.81 13.10 -16.49
C LYS A 345 28.05 12.88 -17.39
N GLU A 346 27.84 12.43 -18.62
CA GLU A 346 28.92 12.20 -19.58
C GLU A 346 29.41 13.48 -20.29
N GLY A 347 28.87 14.64 -19.93
CA GLY A 347 29.28 15.95 -20.43
C GLY A 347 28.53 16.44 -21.67
N SER A 348 27.62 15.64 -22.23
CA SER A 348 26.79 16.06 -23.37
C SER A 348 25.79 17.14 -22.94
N SER A 349 25.59 18.16 -23.79
CA SER A 349 24.61 19.22 -23.52
C SER A 349 23.25 18.94 -24.16
N PHE A 350 22.20 19.44 -23.53
CA PHE A 350 20.84 19.38 -24.06
C PHE A 350 20.01 20.61 -23.69
N TRP A 351 19.08 20.98 -24.57
CA TRP A 351 18.12 22.05 -24.31
C TRP A 351 17.01 21.52 -23.41
N ASN A 352 17.01 21.96 -22.16
CA ASN A 352 15.99 21.60 -21.19
C ASN A 352 14.88 22.66 -21.20
N LEU A 353 13.70 22.29 -21.67
CA LEU A 353 12.48 23.03 -21.38
C LEU A 353 12.03 22.63 -19.97
N LEU A 354 12.39 23.47 -18.99
CA LEU A 354 12.17 23.23 -17.58
C LEU A 354 10.90 23.95 -17.10
N HIS A 355 9.98 23.21 -16.51
CA HIS A 355 8.84 23.77 -15.79
C HIS A 355 8.99 23.53 -14.28
N VAL A 356 8.95 24.61 -13.51
CA VAL A 356 9.03 24.59 -12.04
C VAL A 356 7.70 25.04 -11.47
N SER A 357 7.09 24.24 -10.59
CA SER A 357 5.82 24.60 -9.94
C SER A 357 5.84 24.26 -8.45
N PRO A 358 5.31 25.12 -7.57
CA PRO A 358 5.08 24.76 -6.18
C PRO A 358 3.98 23.69 -6.06
N VAL A 359 4.16 22.77 -5.13
CA VAL A 359 3.21 21.72 -4.76
C VAL A 359 2.87 21.92 -3.28
N ARG A 360 1.61 22.27 -3.02
CA ARG A 360 1.13 22.60 -1.68
C ARG A 360 0.52 21.38 -0.98
N ASN A 361 0.78 21.23 0.32
CA ASN A 361 0.10 20.24 1.17
C ASN A 361 -1.34 20.68 1.48
N ALA A 362 -2.07 19.88 2.28
CA ALA A 362 -3.45 20.21 2.67
C ALA A 362 -3.57 21.51 3.49
N SER A 363 -2.50 21.96 4.16
CA SER A 363 -2.49 23.24 4.88
C SER A 363 -2.31 24.47 3.97
N GLY A 364 -2.08 24.27 2.67
CA GLY A 364 -1.80 25.35 1.72
C GLY A 364 -0.33 25.82 1.70
N LYS A 365 0.54 25.30 2.57
CA LYS A 365 1.99 25.55 2.53
C LYS A 365 2.65 24.77 1.40
N VAL A 366 3.66 25.35 0.76
CA VAL A 366 4.49 24.65 -0.23
C VAL A 366 5.24 23.52 0.47
N ALA A 367 4.93 22.29 0.08
CA ALA A 367 5.59 21.09 0.58
C ALA A 367 6.80 20.73 -0.27
N PHE A 368 6.68 20.88 -1.60
CA PHE A 368 7.73 20.59 -2.55
C PHE A 368 7.67 21.55 -3.73
N TYR A 369 8.77 21.68 -4.47
CA TYR A 369 8.75 22.12 -5.85
C TYR A 369 8.87 20.92 -6.78
N VAL A 370 8.00 20.84 -7.78
CA VAL A 370 8.15 19.88 -8.88
C VAL A 370 8.86 20.56 -10.04
N ASN A 371 9.90 19.90 -10.53
CA ASN A 371 10.70 20.36 -11.67
C ASN A 371 10.54 19.32 -12.78
N VAL A 372 9.90 19.68 -13.88
CA VAL A 372 9.60 18.79 -15.02
C VAL A 372 10.47 19.17 -16.21
N GLN A 373 11.30 18.23 -16.66
CA GLN A 373 12.27 18.44 -17.75
C GLN A 373 11.73 17.84 -19.04
N ILE A 374 11.87 18.58 -20.14
CA ILE A 374 11.70 18.05 -21.49
C ILE A 374 12.98 18.39 -22.26
N ASP A 375 13.61 17.35 -22.79
CA ASP A 375 14.71 17.52 -23.74
C ASP A 375 14.16 17.86 -25.12
N GLU A 376 14.42 19.06 -25.58
CA GLU A 376 14.01 19.52 -26.91
C GLU A 376 14.84 18.92 -28.04
N ASN A 377 16.05 18.41 -27.74
CA ASN A 377 16.89 17.74 -28.74
C ASN A 377 16.41 16.30 -29.01
N ALA A 378 15.62 15.72 -28.09
CA ALA A 378 15.07 14.39 -28.25
C ALA A 378 13.90 14.39 -29.24
N LYS A 379 13.91 13.46 -30.21
CA LYS A 379 12.77 13.24 -31.11
C LYS A 379 11.56 12.79 -30.28
N SER A 380 10.56 13.67 -30.14
CA SER A 380 9.35 13.39 -29.37
C SER A 380 8.42 12.43 -30.13
N GLU A 381 8.51 11.12 -29.87
CA GLU A 381 7.46 10.15 -30.22
C GLU A 381 6.30 10.20 -29.21
N GLY A 382 5.61 11.35 -29.10
CA GLY A 382 4.56 11.55 -28.09
C GLY A 382 3.24 12.03 -28.67
N LEU A 383 2.19 11.21 -28.56
CA LEU A 383 0.71 11.40 -28.51
C LEU A 383 0.03 12.71 -28.99
N GLY A 384 0.66 13.60 -29.75
CA GLY A 384 0.08 14.86 -30.24
C GLY A 384 -0.14 15.95 -29.18
N LEU A 385 0.36 15.77 -27.95
CA LEU A 385 0.25 16.75 -26.87
C LEU A 385 1.39 17.78 -26.91
N SER A 386 1.07 19.05 -26.67
CA SER A 386 2.10 20.11 -26.57
C SER A 386 3.03 19.88 -25.36
N PRO A 387 4.30 20.33 -25.41
CA PRO A 387 5.23 20.19 -24.28
C PRO A 387 4.68 20.75 -22.98
N HIS A 388 4.01 21.91 -23.06
CA HIS A 388 3.35 22.54 -21.91
C HIS A 388 2.25 21.65 -21.29
N MET A 389 1.40 21.02 -22.11
CA MET A 389 0.37 20.10 -21.60
C MET A 389 0.98 18.87 -20.93
N ARG A 390 2.10 18.35 -21.46
CA ARG A 390 2.82 17.23 -20.85
C ARG A 390 3.36 17.62 -19.47
N GLN A 391 3.98 18.79 -19.34
CA GLN A 391 4.49 19.30 -18.06
C GLN A 391 3.36 19.50 -17.04
N LEU A 392 2.26 20.16 -17.44
CA LEU A 392 1.12 20.38 -16.55
C LEU A 392 0.44 19.07 -16.13
N GLY A 393 0.42 18.05 -17.00
CA GLY A 393 -0.06 16.72 -16.65
C GLY A 393 0.73 16.10 -15.48
N VAL A 394 2.06 16.21 -15.53
CA VAL A 394 2.95 15.76 -14.44
C VAL A 394 2.68 16.56 -13.16
N VAL A 395 2.62 17.89 -13.26
CA VAL A 395 2.33 18.77 -12.11
C VAL A 395 1.00 18.40 -11.46
N GLY A 396 -0.04 18.13 -12.27
CA GLY A 396 -1.35 17.68 -11.79
C GLY A 396 -1.27 16.35 -11.04
N ALA A 397 -0.61 15.35 -11.61
CA ALA A 397 -0.43 14.05 -10.99
C ALA A 397 0.35 14.13 -9.66
N VAL A 398 1.43 14.91 -9.62
CA VAL A 398 2.22 15.15 -8.40
C VAL A 398 1.38 15.86 -7.34
N LYS A 399 0.63 16.91 -7.71
CA LYS A 399 -0.26 17.63 -6.78
C LYS A 399 -1.30 16.69 -6.15
N VAL A 400 -1.87 15.77 -6.93
CA VAL A 400 -2.81 14.75 -6.42
C VAL A 400 -2.11 13.80 -5.45
N ALA A 401 -0.92 13.30 -5.81
CA ALA A 401 -0.16 12.38 -4.97
C ALA A 401 0.21 13.01 -3.62
N VAL A 402 0.70 14.26 -3.61
CA VAL A 402 1.10 14.97 -2.37
C VAL A 402 -0.10 15.31 -1.49
N ARG A 403 -1.21 15.79 -2.08
CA ARG A 403 -2.44 16.11 -1.31
C ARG A 403 -3.05 14.88 -0.63
N SER A 404 -2.96 13.72 -1.28
CA SER A 404 -3.50 12.46 -0.76
C SER A 404 -2.77 11.99 0.52
N LEU A 405 -1.56 12.48 0.79
CA LEU A 405 -0.82 12.17 2.03
C LEU A 405 -1.29 12.99 3.22
N SER A 406 -1.65 14.25 2.99
CA SER A 406 -1.94 15.21 4.06
C SER A 406 -3.38 15.14 4.58
N LEU A 407 -4.30 14.53 3.83
CA LEU A 407 -5.72 14.43 4.21
C LEU A 407 -5.99 13.53 5.42
N CYS A 408 -5.01 12.76 5.88
CA CYS A 408 -5.18 11.83 7.00
C CYS A 408 -4.44 12.25 8.28
N ALA A 409 -3.67 13.34 8.24
CA ALA A 409 -3.19 14.00 9.46
C ALA A 409 -4.27 14.97 9.98
N GLY A 410 -5.44 14.42 10.34
CA GLY A 410 -6.46 15.18 11.05
C GLY A 410 -5.99 15.50 12.48
N PRO A 411 -6.41 16.63 13.08
CA PRO A 411 -6.03 16.95 14.45
C PRO A 411 -6.72 15.97 15.39
N SER A 412 -5.96 15.02 15.95
CA SER A 412 -6.37 14.32 17.15
C SER A 412 -6.42 15.34 18.29
N ARG A 413 -7.59 15.94 18.50
CA ARG A 413 -7.87 16.64 19.76
C ARG A 413 -7.78 15.60 20.89
N PRO A 414 -6.96 15.80 21.92
CA PRO A 414 -7.12 15.03 23.14
C PRO A 414 -8.47 15.43 23.75
N SER A 415 -9.32 14.43 23.98
CA SER A 415 -10.53 14.58 24.78
C SER A 415 -10.12 14.88 26.22
N SER A 416 -10.42 16.11 26.64
CA SER A 416 -10.68 16.63 28.00
C SER A 416 -9.80 16.16 29.15
#